data_AF-A0A4U0RU22-F1
#
_entry.id   AF-A0A4U0RU22-F1
#
_cell.length_a   1.000
_cell.length_b   1.000
_cell.length_c   1.000
_cell.angle_alpha   90.00
_cell.angle_beta   90.00
_cell.angle_gamma   90.00
#
_symmetry.space_group_name_H-M   'P 1'
#
loop_
_entity.id
_entity.type
_entity.pdbx_description
1 polymer ?
#
loop_
_entity_poly.entity_id
_entity_poly.type
_entity_poly.pdbx_seq_one_letter_code
_entity_poly.pdbx_strand_id
1 'polypeptide(L)'
;MDPTEMAGWIGGVSGVVGALAGASASIWTTFLVQRKQAAQAKDERLEEQERTAVSDAMTELYQLRTIPNEWGSEDREEHRTYEAEADNRIQRIQLSLLLVRDPAARQRLETIAYVVSRWHRADTLRGQRRWIQSTAQFGLECLAVYARGEDEMPEPTDGAAMAFRMQIRHLQETRSPRMRERLAHLMAFVPDE
;
A
#
# COMPACT_ATOMS: atom_id res chain seq x y z
N MET A 1 45.80 49.45 -48.14
CA MET A 1 44.88 48.43 -47.58
C MET A 1 44.94 48.61 -46.08
N ASP A 2 43.86 49.13 -45.49
CA ASP A 2 43.85 49.61 -44.11
C ASP A 2 43.67 48.44 -43.11
N PRO A 3 44.51 48.33 -42.07
CA PRO A 3 44.46 47.24 -41.10
C PRO A 3 43.22 47.29 -40.18
N THR A 4 42.40 48.33 -40.26
CA THR A 4 41.18 48.51 -39.46
C THR A 4 39.95 47.81 -40.05
N GLU A 5 39.94 47.49 -41.35
CA GLU A 5 38.81 46.80 -41.99
C GLU A 5 38.80 45.28 -41.73
N MET A 6 39.97 44.66 -41.48
CA MET A 6 40.05 43.22 -41.18
C MET A 6 39.64 42.86 -39.74
N ALA A 7 39.74 43.79 -38.79
CA ALA A 7 39.39 43.53 -37.39
C ALA A 7 37.87 43.46 -37.13
N GLY A 8 37.07 44.20 -37.91
CA GLY A 8 35.61 44.25 -37.74
C GLY A 8 34.88 42.97 -38.19
N TRP A 9 35.42 42.25 -39.17
CA TRP A 9 34.77 41.06 -39.74
C TRP A 9 35.00 39.79 -38.91
N ILE A 10 36.18 39.66 -38.28
CA ILE A 10 36.52 38.52 -37.40
C ILE A 10 35.72 38.59 -36.09
N GLY A 11 35.44 39.80 -35.58
CA GLY A 11 34.55 39.99 -34.43
C GLY A 11 33.09 39.58 -34.69
N GLY A 12 32.54 39.92 -35.86
CA GLY A 12 31.15 39.59 -36.22
C GLY A 12 30.87 38.10 -36.43
N VAL A 13 31.82 37.35 -37.00
CA VAL A 13 31.67 35.90 -37.24
C VAL A 13 31.84 35.08 -35.96
N SER A 14 32.71 35.52 -35.04
CA SER A 14 32.88 34.86 -33.74
C SER A 14 31.63 34.93 -32.85
N GLY A 15 30.87 36.04 -32.92
CA GLY A 15 29.60 36.20 -32.21
C GLY A 15 28.46 35.32 -32.74
N VAL A 16 28.41 35.08 -34.06
CA VAL A 16 27.36 34.23 -34.68
C VAL A 16 27.58 32.75 -34.39
N VAL A 17 28.83 32.28 -34.36
CA VAL A 17 29.17 30.88 -33.99
C VAL A 17 28.91 30.61 -32.51
N GLY A 18 29.20 31.58 -31.62
CA GLY A 18 28.85 31.51 -30.19
C GLY A 18 27.33 31.47 -29.95
N ALA A 19 26.55 32.22 -30.72
CA ALA A 19 25.08 32.22 -30.63
C ALA A 19 24.45 30.91 -31.11
N LEU A 20 25.00 30.29 -32.17
CA LEU A 20 24.54 28.98 -32.67
C LEU A 20 24.89 27.84 -31.71
N ALA A 21 26.07 27.88 -31.07
CA ALA A 21 26.45 26.93 -30.03
C ALA A 21 25.56 27.08 -28.76
N GLY A 22 25.19 28.31 -28.38
CA GLY A 22 24.26 28.57 -27.28
C GLY A 22 22.82 28.14 -27.56
N ALA A 23 22.33 28.34 -28.78
CA ALA A 23 20.97 27.98 -29.19
C ALA A 23 20.76 26.47 -29.37
N SER A 24 21.80 25.73 -29.73
CA SER A 24 21.74 24.26 -29.83
C SER A 24 21.89 23.58 -28.46
N ALA A 25 22.69 24.16 -27.55
CA ALA A 25 22.77 23.71 -26.16
C ALA A 25 21.45 23.90 -25.40
N SER A 26 20.72 25.01 -25.63
CA SER A 26 19.45 25.28 -24.96
C SER A 26 18.33 24.32 -25.37
N ILE A 27 18.34 23.83 -26.62
CA ILE A 27 17.41 22.78 -27.09
C ILE A 27 17.71 21.46 -26.37
N TRP A 28 18.97 21.06 -26.27
CA TRP A 28 19.37 19.82 -25.58
C TRP A 28 19.06 19.83 -24.09
N THR A 29 19.30 20.95 -23.40
CA THR A 29 18.93 21.08 -21.99
C THR A 29 17.43 21.01 -21.79
N THR A 30 16.63 21.58 -22.71
CA THR A 30 15.17 21.54 -22.64
C THR A 30 14.63 20.11 -22.75
N PHE A 31 15.16 19.29 -23.67
CA PHE A 31 14.75 17.88 -23.80
C PHE A 31 15.10 17.05 -22.55
N LEU A 32 16.28 17.26 -21.97
CA LEU A 32 16.70 16.57 -20.73
C LEU A 32 15.82 16.98 -19.54
N VAL A 33 15.50 18.27 -19.42
CA VAL A 33 14.61 18.79 -18.37
C VAL A 33 13.20 18.25 -18.56
N GLN A 34 12.63 18.29 -19.77
CA GLN A 34 11.30 17.74 -20.05
C GLN A 34 11.21 16.24 -19.73
N ARG A 35 12.24 15.46 -20.06
CA ARG A 35 12.26 14.02 -19.75
C ARG A 35 12.33 13.75 -18.25
N LYS A 36 13.10 14.54 -17.50
CA LYS A 36 13.14 14.45 -16.03
C LYS A 36 11.81 14.89 -15.41
N GLN A 37 11.20 15.96 -15.90
CA GLN A 37 9.89 16.44 -15.43
C GLN A 37 8.80 15.39 -15.69
N ALA A 38 8.81 14.71 -16.83
CA ALA A 38 7.85 13.65 -17.13
C ALA A 38 8.03 12.42 -16.22
N ALA A 39 9.25 12.10 -15.80
CA ALA A 39 9.51 11.04 -14.84
C ALA A 39 9.05 11.45 -13.44
N GLN A 40 9.42 12.65 -12.98
CA GLN A 40 9.01 13.20 -11.68
C GLN A 40 7.50 13.30 -11.55
N ALA A 41 6.80 13.78 -12.58
CA ALA A 41 5.34 13.87 -12.58
C ALA A 41 4.66 12.48 -12.54
N LYS A 42 5.32 11.42 -13.03
CA LYS A 42 4.81 10.05 -12.88
C LYS A 42 5.03 9.54 -11.46
N ASP A 43 6.23 9.74 -10.91
CA ASP A 43 6.55 9.30 -9.56
C ASP A 43 5.66 10.00 -8.53
N GLU A 44 5.43 11.30 -8.68
CA GLU A 44 4.52 12.09 -7.82
C GLU A 44 3.08 11.57 -7.87
N ARG A 45 2.57 11.23 -9.07
CA ARG A 45 1.23 10.62 -9.21
C ARG A 45 1.14 9.24 -8.54
N LEU A 46 2.20 8.44 -8.63
CA LEU A 46 2.23 7.12 -7.99
C LEU A 46 2.28 7.24 -6.47
N GLU A 47 3.06 8.19 -5.95
CA GLU A 47 3.09 8.49 -4.51
C GLU A 47 1.74 9.01 -4.01
N GLU A 48 1.07 9.88 -4.77
CA GLU A 48 -0.27 10.38 -4.42
C GLU A 48 -1.32 9.27 -4.43
N GLN A 49 -1.28 8.39 -5.45
CA GLN A 49 -2.15 7.21 -5.52
C GLN A 49 -1.94 6.27 -4.34
N GLU A 50 -0.68 6.00 -3.98
CA GLU A 50 -0.34 5.16 -2.85
C GLU A 50 -0.80 5.79 -1.52
N ARG A 51 -0.57 7.09 -1.30
CA ARG A 51 -1.04 7.79 -0.11
C ARG A 51 -2.56 7.73 0.03
N THR A 52 -3.27 7.91 -1.09
CA THR A 52 -4.73 7.80 -1.14
C THR A 52 -5.17 6.39 -0.78
N ALA A 53 -4.55 5.37 -1.38
CA ALA A 53 -4.86 3.97 -1.12
C ALA A 53 -4.60 3.57 0.34
N VAL A 54 -3.49 4.02 0.94
CA VAL A 54 -3.18 3.81 2.36
C VAL A 54 -4.22 4.49 3.25
N SER A 55 -4.60 5.73 2.94
CA SER A 55 -5.65 6.47 3.67
C SER A 55 -7.02 5.77 3.59
N ASP A 56 -7.38 5.27 2.41
CA ASP A 56 -8.63 4.52 2.19
C ASP A 56 -8.62 3.21 2.97
N ALA A 57 -7.52 2.46 2.92
CA ALA A 57 -7.37 1.22 3.67
C ALA A 57 -7.44 1.47 5.19
N MET A 58 -6.83 2.54 5.70
CA MET A 58 -6.94 2.93 7.10
C MET A 58 -8.38 3.30 7.48
N THR A 59 -9.09 4.02 6.62
CA THR A 59 -10.49 4.40 6.84
C THR A 59 -11.38 3.16 6.92
N GLU A 60 -11.24 2.23 5.97
CA GLU A 60 -12.03 1.01 5.92
C GLU A 60 -11.69 0.06 7.07
N LEU A 61 -10.42 -0.06 7.48
CA LEU A 61 -10.03 -0.83 8.68
C LEU A 61 -10.58 -0.22 9.97
N TYR A 62 -10.59 1.11 10.07
CA TYR A 62 -11.18 1.79 11.21
C TYR A 62 -12.69 1.51 11.30
N GLN A 63 -13.39 1.65 10.19
CA GLN A 63 -14.83 1.36 10.13
C GLN A 63 -15.12 -0.13 10.38
N LEU A 64 -14.29 -1.04 9.85
CA LEU A 64 -14.39 -2.47 10.12
C LEU A 64 -14.19 -2.78 11.61
N ARG A 65 -13.31 -2.06 12.31
CA ARG A 65 -13.10 -2.20 13.76
C ARG A 65 -14.32 -1.73 14.57
N THR A 66 -15.07 -0.73 14.09
CA THR A 66 -16.23 -0.19 14.81
C THR A 66 -17.51 -0.98 14.59
N ILE A 67 -17.71 -1.59 13.42
CA ILE A 67 -18.87 -2.43 13.08
C ILE A 67 -19.29 -3.39 14.22
N PRO A 68 -18.38 -4.18 14.84
CA PRO A 68 -18.72 -5.10 15.92
C PRO A 68 -19.40 -4.48 17.15
N ASN A 69 -19.23 -3.18 17.39
CA ASN A 69 -19.87 -2.48 18.50
C ASN A 69 -21.34 -2.17 18.21
N GLU A 70 -21.69 -2.08 16.94
CA GLU A 70 -23.04 -1.79 16.45
C GLU A 70 -23.87 -3.06 16.29
N TRP A 71 -23.25 -4.24 16.35
CA TRP A 71 -23.95 -5.54 16.34
C TRP A 71 -24.87 -5.65 17.56
N GLY A 72 -26.08 -5.14 17.42
CA GLY A 72 -27.20 -5.34 18.30
C GLY A 72 -27.90 -6.66 17.95
N SER A 73 -28.35 -7.36 18.99
CA SER A 73 -29.27 -8.50 18.90
C SER A 73 -28.77 -9.80 18.21
N GLU A 74 -29.44 -10.92 18.55
CA GLU A 74 -29.29 -12.23 17.91
C GLU A 74 -30.15 -12.35 16.63
N ASP A 75 -30.70 -11.24 16.13
CA ASP A 75 -31.48 -11.25 14.89
C ASP A 75 -30.60 -11.65 13.71
N ARG A 76 -31.02 -12.70 13.00
CA ARG A 76 -30.30 -13.22 11.84
C ARG A 76 -30.31 -12.25 10.67
N GLU A 77 -31.35 -11.44 10.50
CA GLU A 77 -31.44 -10.51 9.37
C GLU A 77 -30.50 -9.32 9.57
N GLU A 78 -30.49 -8.78 10.78
CA GLU A 78 -29.54 -7.75 11.22
C GLU A 78 -28.10 -8.27 11.11
N HIS A 79 -27.83 -9.49 11.60
CA HIS A 79 -26.52 -10.11 11.51
C HIS A 79 -26.02 -10.22 10.06
N ARG A 80 -26.84 -10.73 9.13
CA ARG A 80 -26.47 -10.84 7.70
C ARG A 80 -26.12 -9.50 7.06
N THR A 81 -26.83 -8.44 7.42
CA THR A 81 -26.54 -7.09 6.93
C THR A 81 -25.14 -6.67 7.36
N TYR A 82 -24.78 -6.95 8.60
CA TYR A 82 -23.44 -6.67 9.10
C TYR A 82 -22.36 -7.56 8.48
N GLU A 83 -22.64 -8.84 8.21
CA GLU A 83 -21.67 -9.71 7.53
C GLU A 83 -21.36 -9.15 6.14
N ALA A 84 -22.41 -8.76 5.40
CA ALA A 84 -22.27 -8.18 4.07
C ALA A 84 -21.52 -6.84 4.12
N GLU A 85 -21.77 -6.00 5.14
CA GLU A 85 -21.02 -4.76 5.32
C GLU A 85 -19.54 -5.05 5.59
N ALA A 86 -19.22 -5.94 6.54
CA ALA A 86 -17.86 -6.31 6.86
C ALA A 86 -17.10 -6.86 5.63
N ASP A 87 -17.74 -7.75 4.87
CA ASP A 87 -17.15 -8.33 3.66
C ASP A 87 -16.88 -7.28 2.57
N ASN A 88 -17.82 -6.34 2.36
CA ASN A 88 -17.64 -5.23 1.42
C ASN A 88 -16.43 -4.36 1.80
N ARG A 89 -16.26 -4.05 3.10
CA ARG A 89 -15.11 -3.28 3.59
C ARG A 89 -13.80 -4.03 3.42
N ILE A 90 -13.79 -5.33 3.72
CA ILE A 90 -12.62 -6.19 3.53
C ILE A 90 -12.20 -6.23 2.05
N GLN A 91 -13.15 -6.29 1.12
CA GLN A 91 -12.85 -6.21 -0.31
C GLN A 91 -12.23 -4.85 -0.70
N ARG A 92 -12.76 -3.74 -0.16
CA ARG A 92 -12.18 -2.40 -0.39
C ARG A 92 -10.76 -2.29 0.15
N ILE A 93 -10.50 -2.80 1.36
CA ILE A 93 -9.16 -2.88 1.93
C ILE A 93 -8.24 -3.65 0.98
N GLN A 94 -8.64 -4.84 0.52
CA GLN A 94 -7.84 -5.65 -0.40
C GLN A 94 -7.52 -4.92 -1.70
N LEU A 95 -8.50 -4.20 -2.28
CA LEU A 95 -8.29 -3.40 -3.49
C LEU A 95 -7.31 -2.25 -3.26
N SER A 96 -7.43 -1.52 -2.16
CA SER A 96 -6.51 -0.44 -1.80
C SER A 96 -5.09 -0.96 -1.60
N LEU A 97 -4.92 -2.14 -0.98
CA LEU A 97 -3.61 -2.73 -0.74
C LEU A 97 -2.86 -3.13 -2.02
N LEU A 98 -3.54 -3.35 -3.14
CA LEU A 98 -2.88 -3.62 -4.43
C LEU A 98 -2.02 -2.45 -4.92
N LEU A 99 -2.33 -1.24 -4.47
CA LEU A 99 -1.62 0.00 -4.84
C LEU A 99 -0.41 0.28 -3.94
N VAL A 100 -0.21 -0.49 -2.87
CA VAL A 100 0.98 -0.42 -2.02
C VAL A 100 2.20 -0.89 -2.82
N ARG A 101 3.22 -0.03 -2.93
CA ARG A 101 4.37 -0.26 -3.82
C ARG A 101 5.34 -1.26 -3.23
N ASP A 102 5.66 -1.13 -1.95
CA ASP A 102 6.57 -2.06 -1.27
C ASP A 102 5.96 -3.48 -1.27
N PRO A 103 6.57 -4.44 -1.98
CA PRO A 103 6.07 -5.82 -2.01
C PRO A 103 6.03 -6.47 -0.63
N ALA A 104 6.98 -6.16 0.26
CA ALA A 104 7.05 -6.77 1.57
C ALA A 104 5.92 -6.26 2.48
N ALA A 105 5.74 -4.94 2.57
CA ALA A 105 4.60 -4.35 3.29
C ALA A 105 3.26 -4.80 2.71
N ARG A 106 3.10 -4.75 1.38
CA ARG A 106 1.86 -5.22 0.73
C ARG A 106 1.53 -6.66 1.07
N GLN A 107 2.49 -7.57 0.94
CA GLN A 107 2.29 -8.98 1.28
C GLN A 107 1.87 -9.17 2.74
N ARG A 108 2.48 -8.43 3.65
CA ARG A 108 2.12 -8.44 5.08
C ARG A 108 0.70 -7.96 5.32
N LEU A 109 0.34 -6.82 4.73
CA LEU A 109 -0.99 -6.22 4.83
C LEU A 109 -2.07 -7.11 4.18
N GLU A 110 -1.77 -7.71 3.02
CA GLU A 110 -2.66 -8.68 2.36
C GLU A 110 -2.89 -9.92 3.22
N THR A 111 -1.85 -10.37 3.94
CA THR A 111 -1.98 -11.49 4.87
C THR A 111 -2.93 -11.13 6.02
N ILE A 112 -2.83 -9.92 6.57
CA ILE A 112 -3.77 -9.41 7.59
C ILE A 112 -5.20 -9.32 7.02
N ALA A 113 -5.35 -8.74 5.82
CA ALA A 113 -6.64 -8.64 5.12
C ALA A 113 -7.26 -10.01 4.82
N TYR A 114 -6.43 -11.01 4.54
CA TYR A 114 -6.86 -12.39 4.39
C TYR A 114 -7.33 -12.99 5.73
N VAL A 115 -6.57 -12.83 6.81
CA VAL A 115 -6.96 -13.35 8.13
C VAL A 115 -8.23 -12.70 8.64
N VAL A 116 -8.40 -11.38 8.48
CA VAL A 116 -9.65 -10.72 8.88
C VAL A 116 -10.83 -11.26 8.08
N SER A 117 -10.69 -11.55 6.77
CA SER A 117 -11.76 -12.17 5.94
C SER A 117 -12.26 -13.53 6.41
N ARG A 118 -11.58 -14.15 7.38
CA ARG A 118 -11.92 -15.46 7.95
C ARG A 118 -12.56 -15.36 9.31
N TRP A 119 -12.99 -14.17 9.72
CA TRP A 119 -13.62 -13.90 11.00
C TRP A 119 -14.82 -14.82 11.29
N HIS A 120 -15.61 -15.21 10.28
CA HIS A 120 -16.75 -16.13 10.39
C HIS A 120 -16.38 -17.53 10.92
N ARG A 121 -15.10 -17.88 10.97
CA ARG A 121 -14.61 -19.15 11.51
C ARG A 121 -14.58 -19.18 13.03
N ALA A 122 -14.73 -18.05 13.70
CA ALA A 122 -14.90 -18.05 15.14
C ALA A 122 -16.29 -18.61 15.50
N ASP A 123 -16.33 -19.55 16.44
CA ASP A 123 -17.54 -20.32 16.79
C ASP A 123 -18.64 -19.50 17.48
N THR A 124 -18.33 -18.28 17.92
CA THR A 124 -19.25 -17.44 18.69
C THR A 124 -19.25 -16.02 18.14
N LEU A 125 -20.38 -15.34 18.24
CA LEU A 125 -20.50 -13.92 17.86
C LEU A 125 -19.47 -13.05 18.61
N ARG A 126 -19.25 -13.32 19.89
CA ARG A 126 -18.21 -12.63 20.68
C ARG A 126 -16.80 -12.89 20.13
N GLY A 127 -16.51 -14.12 19.72
CA GLY A 127 -15.26 -14.50 19.08
C GLY A 127 -15.05 -13.79 17.74
N GLN A 128 -16.09 -13.73 16.91
CA GLN A 128 -16.10 -13.02 15.63
C GLN A 128 -15.82 -11.52 15.82
N ARG A 129 -16.52 -10.86 16.75
CA ARG A 129 -16.29 -9.46 17.10
C ARG A 129 -14.85 -9.21 17.54
N ARG A 130 -14.34 -10.04 18.45
CA ARG A 130 -12.97 -9.93 18.95
C ARG A 130 -11.94 -10.15 17.84
N TRP A 131 -12.19 -11.12 16.95
CA TRP A 131 -11.34 -11.40 15.79
C TRP A 131 -11.22 -10.15 14.92
N ILE A 132 -12.36 -9.64 14.43
CA ILE A 132 -12.41 -8.43 13.58
C ILE A 132 -11.69 -7.27 14.26
N GLN A 133 -12.06 -6.95 15.50
CA GLN A 133 -11.48 -5.82 16.23
C GLN A 133 -9.96 -5.94 16.38
N SER A 134 -9.46 -7.12 16.75
CA SER A 134 -8.03 -7.32 17.01
C SER A 134 -7.23 -7.30 15.70
N THR A 135 -7.72 -7.97 14.65
CA THR A 135 -7.03 -8.00 13.35
C THR A 135 -7.10 -6.66 12.62
N ALA A 136 -8.22 -5.95 12.72
CA ALA A 136 -8.36 -4.62 12.12
C ALA A 136 -7.48 -3.60 12.84
N GLN A 137 -7.42 -3.65 14.18
CA GLN A 137 -6.50 -2.83 14.96
C GLN A 137 -5.04 -3.09 14.58
N PHE A 138 -4.65 -4.36 14.48
CA PHE A 138 -3.30 -4.72 14.06
C PHE A 138 -2.98 -4.25 12.63
N GLY A 139 -3.96 -4.33 11.72
CA GLY A 139 -3.84 -3.77 10.36
C GLY A 139 -3.63 -2.26 10.36
N LEU A 140 -4.34 -1.53 11.22
CA LEU A 140 -4.16 -0.07 11.39
C LEU A 140 -2.76 0.27 11.90
N GLU A 141 -2.24 -0.48 12.87
CA GLU A 141 -0.90 -0.29 13.40
C GLU A 141 0.17 -0.52 12.32
N CYS A 142 0.04 -1.60 11.53
CA CYS A 142 0.94 -1.88 10.41
C CYS A 142 0.88 -0.78 9.33
N LEU A 143 -0.32 -0.34 8.94
CA LEU A 143 -0.45 0.75 7.97
C LEU A 143 0.10 2.08 8.50
N ALA A 144 -0.06 2.36 9.79
CA ALA A 144 0.47 3.58 10.39
C ALA A 144 2.00 3.58 10.40
N VAL A 145 2.64 2.45 10.72
CA VAL A 145 4.10 2.25 10.62
C VAL A 145 4.56 2.41 9.17
N TYR A 146 3.87 1.75 8.23
CA TYR A 146 4.14 1.87 6.80
C TYR A 146 4.07 3.33 6.31
N ALA A 147 3.00 4.05 6.68
CA ALA A 147 2.79 5.43 6.28
C ALA A 147 3.85 6.39 6.84
N ARG A 148 4.49 6.04 7.96
CA ARG A 148 5.62 6.79 8.52
C ARG A 148 6.97 6.43 7.88
N GLY A 149 7.02 5.41 7.02
CA GLY A 149 8.24 4.92 6.41
C GLY A 149 9.16 4.20 7.40
N GLU A 150 8.58 3.57 8.42
CA GLU A 150 9.31 2.77 9.40
C GLU A 150 9.54 1.34 8.87
N ASP A 151 10.75 0.83 9.00
CA ASP A 151 11.14 -0.50 8.49
C ASP A 151 10.60 -1.64 9.35
N GLU A 152 10.46 -1.42 10.66
CA GLU A 152 10.07 -2.44 11.62
C GLU A 152 8.55 -2.47 11.81
N MET A 153 7.93 -3.52 11.27
CA MET A 153 6.49 -3.73 11.39
C MET A 153 6.13 -4.35 12.76
N PRO A 154 5.03 -3.90 13.38
CA PRO A 154 4.68 -4.27 14.74
C PRO A 154 4.36 -5.77 14.84
N GLU A 155 4.65 -6.36 15.99
CA GLU A 155 4.23 -7.73 16.29
C GLU A 155 2.71 -7.81 16.48
N PRO A 156 2.07 -8.94 16.11
CA PRO A 156 0.64 -9.09 16.32
C PRO A 156 0.26 -9.03 17.81
N THR A 157 -0.74 -8.22 18.14
CA THR A 157 -1.38 -8.27 19.46
C THR A 157 -1.91 -9.67 19.76
N ASP A 158 -2.05 -10.07 21.02
CA ASP A 158 -2.54 -11.41 21.41
C ASP A 158 -3.82 -11.83 20.68
N GLY A 159 -4.74 -10.89 20.49
CA GLY A 159 -5.99 -11.12 19.77
C GLY A 159 -5.78 -11.39 18.27
N ALA A 160 -4.89 -10.64 17.63
CA ALA A 160 -4.52 -10.86 16.24
C ALA A 160 -3.72 -12.17 16.11
N ALA A 161 -2.72 -12.41 16.97
CA ALA A 161 -1.92 -13.63 17.00
C ALA A 161 -2.80 -14.89 17.15
N MET A 162 -3.84 -14.84 17.97
CA MET A 162 -4.82 -15.93 18.08
C MET A 162 -5.56 -16.17 16.76
N ALA A 163 -6.02 -15.12 16.09
CA ALA A 163 -6.65 -15.22 14.78
C ALA A 163 -5.71 -15.83 13.72
N PHE A 164 -4.45 -15.41 13.69
CA PHE A 164 -3.41 -16.01 12.84
C PHE A 164 -3.24 -17.50 13.13
N ARG A 165 -3.09 -17.89 14.40
CA ARG A 165 -2.93 -19.30 14.82
C ARG A 165 -4.12 -20.17 14.42
N MET A 166 -5.35 -19.68 14.63
CA MET A 166 -6.57 -20.38 14.22
C MET A 166 -6.61 -20.57 12.69
N GLN A 167 -6.20 -19.55 11.93
CA GLN A 167 -6.12 -19.65 10.48
C GLN A 167 -5.07 -20.66 10.02
N ILE A 168 -3.87 -20.63 10.61
CA ILE A 168 -2.79 -21.58 10.33
C ILE A 168 -3.26 -23.02 10.55
N ARG A 169 -3.88 -23.31 11.71
CA ARG A 169 -4.41 -24.63 12.04
C ARG A 169 -5.38 -25.12 10.96
N HIS A 170 -6.32 -24.27 10.56
CA HIS A 170 -7.28 -24.63 9.52
C HIS A 170 -6.60 -24.92 8.17
N LEU A 171 -5.58 -24.16 7.79
CA LEU A 171 -4.87 -24.38 6.53
C LEU A 171 -4.02 -25.66 6.57
N GLN A 172 -3.48 -26.03 7.74
CA GLN A 172 -2.79 -27.32 7.94
C GLN A 172 -3.73 -28.51 7.75
N GLU A 173 -4.97 -28.39 8.24
CA GLU A 173 -6.02 -29.40 8.04
C GLU A 173 -6.46 -29.50 6.58
N THR A 174 -6.43 -28.38 5.86
CA THR A 174 -6.83 -28.31 4.44
C THR A 174 -5.69 -28.79 3.54
N ARG A 175 -5.68 -30.07 3.14
CA ARG A 175 -4.63 -30.74 2.32
C ARG A 175 -4.45 -30.24 0.87
N SER A 176 -4.62 -28.94 0.59
CA SER A 176 -4.44 -28.38 -0.75
C SER A 176 -3.00 -27.88 -0.99
N PRO A 177 -2.33 -28.26 -2.09
CA PRO A 177 -0.99 -27.78 -2.44
C PRO A 177 -0.89 -26.25 -2.56
N ARG A 178 -1.92 -25.60 -3.10
CA ARG A 178 -2.01 -24.12 -3.20
C ARG A 178 -2.07 -23.44 -1.83
N MET A 179 -2.42 -24.19 -0.78
CA MET A 179 -2.54 -23.67 0.57
C MET A 179 -1.21 -23.68 1.32
N ARG A 180 -0.22 -24.47 0.89
CA ARG A 180 1.10 -24.55 1.55
C ARG A 180 1.90 -23.26 1.43
N GLU A 181 1.84 -22.61 0.28
CA GLU A 181 2.49 -21.31 0.06
C GLU A 181 1.90 -20.24 0.99
N ARG A 182 0.56 -20.19 1.10
CA ARG A 182 -0.13 -19.29 2.03
C ARG A 182 0.17 -19.61 3.50
N LEU A 183 0.31 -20.88 3.83
CA LEU A 183 0.67 -21.32 5.18
C LEU A 183 2.07 -20.81 5.57
N ALA A 184 3.05 -20.89 4.66
CA ALA A 184 4.39 -20.39 4.90
C ALA A 184 4.40 -18.89 5.23
N HIS A 185 3.61 -18.09 4.52
CA HIS A 185 3.48 -16.66 4.81
C HIS A 185 2.83 -16.39 6.16
N LEU A 186 1.78 -17.14 6.51
CA LEU A 186 1.10 -16.96 7.80
C LEU A 186 1.97 -17.36 8.99
N MET A 187 2.78 -18.42 8.85
CA MET A 187 3.68 -18.87 9.92
C MET A 187 4.75 -17.82 10.25
N ALA A 188 5.15 -16.98 9.30
CA ALA A 188 6.09 -15.87 9.57
C ALA A 188 5.52 -14.79 10.52
N PHE A 189 4.22 -14.79 10.78
CA PHE A 189 3.56 -13.84 11.69
C PHE A 189 3.41 -14.35 13.12
N VAL A 190 3.60 -15.64 13.35
CA VAL A 190 3.43 -16.23 14.68
C VAL A 190 4.82 -16.61 15.19
N PRO A 191 5.32 -15.96 16.25
CA PRO A 191 6.58 -16.38 16.85
C PRO A 191 6.47 -17.83 17.32
N ASP A 192 7.52 -18.61 17.07
CA ASP A 192 7.64 -19.97 17.61
C ASP A 192 7.67 -19.85 19.14
N GLU A 193 6.64 -20.38 19.80
CA GLU A 193 6.57 -20.50 21.28
C GLU A 193 7.63 -21.47 21.82
#